data_AF-A0A965DQ57-F1
#
_entry.id   AF-A0A965DQ57-F1
#
_cell.length_a   1.000
_cell.length_b   1.000
_cell.length_c   1.000
_cell.angle_alpha   90.00
_cell.angle_beta   90.00
_cell.angle_gamma   90.00
#
_symmetry.space_group_name_H-M   'P 1'
#
loop_
_entity.id
_entity.type
_entity.pdbx_description
1 polymer ?
#
loop_
_entity_poly.entity_id
_entity_poly.type
_entity_poly.pdbx_seq_one_letter_code
_entity_poly.pdbx_strand_id
1 'polypeptide(L)'
;MKTLFFLLLIACCGMVYGQGNLQFNQVITYNIGGIANQYDNVNFTVPAGKVWKIEAAVNWSGNSLMLYPNGAVNYGINLASSSKTVSDFPIWLNSGYTGQFSIYTNRALISIIEFNVVP
;
A
#
# COMPACT_ATOMS: atom_id res chain seq x y z
N MET A 1 -5.33 47.73 -19.46
CA MET A 1 -4.13 47.15 -18.81
C MET A 1 -4.49 46.28 -17.60
N LYS A 2 -5.34 46.75 -16.66
CA LYS A 2 -5.75 45.97 -15.48
C LYS A 2 -6.42 44.63 -15.81
N THR A 3 -7.29 44.62 -16.82
CA THR A 3 -8.01 43.41 -17.30
C THR A 3 -7.07 42.38 -17.93
N LEU A 4 -6.04 42.86 -18.65
CA LEU A 4 -5.03 41.98 -19.28
C LEU A 4 -4.18 41.28 -18.21
N PHE A 5 -3.79 42.01 -17.17
CA PHE A 5 -3.07 41.46 -16.02
C PHE A 5 -3.88 40.39 -15.29
N PHE A 6 -5.19 40.61 -15.14
CA PHE A 6 -6.10 39.67 -14.49
C PHE A 6 -6.27 38.37 -15.29
N LEU A 7 -6.40 38.48 -16.62
CA LEU A 7 -6.43 37.33 -17.54
C LEU A 7 -5.11 36.54 -17.52
N LEU A 8 -3.97 37.22 -17.46
CA LEU A 8 -2.65 36.59 -17.38
C LEU A 8 -2.50 35.78 -16.07
N LEU A 9 -3.02 36.32 -14.96
CA LEU A 9 -2.99 35.66 -13.65
C LEU A 9 -3.79 34.35 -13.66
N ILE A 10 -5.00 34.36 -14.24
CA ILE A 10 -5.86 33.18 -14.36
C ILE A 10 -5.22 32.11 -15.25
N ALA A 11 -4.60 32.51 -16.36
CA ALA A 11 -3.91 31.58 -17.26
C ALA A 11 -2.72 30.88 -16.58
N CYS A 12 -2.01 31.58 -15.69
CA CYS A 12 -0.89 30.99 -14.94
C CYS A 12 -1.35 30.01 -13.84
N CYS A 13 -2.53 30.21 -13.26
CA CYS A 13 -3.11 29.29 -12.26
C CYS A 13 -3.46 27.91 -12.85
N GLY A 14 -3.74 27.81 -14.16
CA GLY A 14 -4.04 26.54 -14.83
C GLY A 14 -2.80 25.71 -15.23
N MET A 15 -1.60 26.31 -15.17
CA MET A 15 -0.33 25.66 -15.54
C MET A 15 0.41 25.09 -14.33
N VAL A 16 -0.19 25.14 -13.14
CA VAL A 16 0.34 24.47 -11.95
C VAL A 16 0.03 22.97 -12.09
N TYR A 17 0.76 22.28 -12.97
CA TYR A 17 0.93 20.84 -12.82
C TYR A 17 1.66 20.66 -11.50
N GLY A 18 0.91 20.30 -10.45
CA GLY A 18 1.55 19.89 -9.21
C GLY A 18 2.57 18.81 -9.58
N GLN A 19 3.83 18.98 -9.15
CA GLN A 19 4.76 17.84 -9.10
C GLN A 19 4.05 16.75 -8.29
N GLY A 20 3.51 15.77 -8.97
CA GLY A 20 2.49 14.92 -8.38
C GLY A 20 2.27 13.68 -9.22
N ASN A 21 3.34 12.90 -9.42
CA ASN A 21 3.28 11.61 -10.12
C ASN A 21 2.26 10.64 -9.48
N LEU A 22 1.71 10.96 -8.30
CA LEU A 22 0.75 10.16 -7.56
C LEU A 22 -0.46 11.00 -7.11
N GLN A 23 -1.66 10.58 -7.51
CA GLN A 23 -2.93 11.12 -7.02
C GLN A 23 -3.60 10.09 -6.11
N PHE A 24 -4.04 10.47 -4.91
CA PHE A 24 -4.80 9.58 -4.02
C PHE A 24 -5.97 8.93 -4.77
N ASN A 25 -6.11 7.61 -4.65
CA ASN A 25 -7.22 6.87 -5.23
C ASN A 25 -8.18 6.40 -4.13
N GLN A 26 -7.69 5.57 -3.20
CA GLN A 26 -8.51 4.98 -2.14
C GLN A 26 -7.65 4.44 -1.00
N VAL A 27 -8.30 4.09 0.10
CA VAL A 27 -7.73 3.26 1.16
C VAL A 27 -8.17 1.82 0.92
N ILE A 28 -7.23 0.89 0.94
CA ILE A 28 -7.47 -0.55 0.85
C ILE A 28 -7.17 -1.15 2.23
N THR A 29 -8.08 -1.99 2.71
CA THR A 29 -7.91 -2.72 3.99
C THR A 29 -8.02 -4.21 3.75
N TYR A 30 -6.97 -4.95 4.07
CA TYR A 30 -7.04 -6.41 4.14
C TYR A 30 -7.32 -6.84 5.57
N ASN A 31 -8.46 -7.48 5.78
CA ASN A 31 -8.78 -8.19 7.02
C ASN A 31 -8.50 -9.67 6.77
N ILE A 32 -7.43 -10.18 7.35
CA ILE A 32 -6.96 -11.56 7.18
C ILE A 32 -7.36 -12.34 8.41
N GLY A 33 -7.87 -13.56 8.24
CA GLY A 33 -8.18 -14.47 9.33
C GLY A 33 -9.31 -15.42 8.97
N GLY A 34 -9.23 -16.66 9.46
CA GLY A 34 -10.33 -17.58 9.21
C GLY A 34 -10.21 -19.00 9.72
N ILE A 35 -9.02 -19.55 9.97
CA ILE A 35 -8.93 -21.00 10.25
C ILE A 35 -7.87 -21.29 11.32
N ALA A 36 -8.28 -22.00 12.37
CA ALA A 36 -7.37 -22.50 13.38
C ALA A 36 -6.44 -23.58 12.79
N ASN A 37 -5.21 -23.64 13.28
CA ASN A 37 -4.12 -24.52 12.82
C ASN A 37 -3.70 -24.45 11.33
N GLN A 38 -3.99 -23.35 10.62
CA GLN A 38 -3.61 -23.17 9.21
C GLN A 38 -3.03 -21.77 8.91
N TYR A 39 -2.23 -21.67 7.84
CA TYR A 39 -1.88 -20.38 7.23
C TYR A 39 -3.04 -19.83 6.39
N ASP A 40 -3.42 -18.59 6.65
CA ASP A 40 -4.25 -17.80 5.75
C ASP A 40 -3.34 -17.03 4.80
N ASN A 41 -3.54 -17.21 3.50
CA ASN A 41 -2.68 -16.70 2.44
C ASN A 41 -3.52 -15.88 1.47
N VAL A 42 -3.30 -14.57 1.44
CA VAL A 42 -4.00 -13.63 0.57
C VAL A 42 -3.04 -13.15 -0.51
N ASN A 43 -3.24 -13.66 -1.72
CA ASN A 43 -2.52 -13.21 -2.91
C ASN A 43 -3.08 -11.87 -3.38
N PHE A 44 -2.20 -10.99 -3.85
CA PHE A 44 -2.59 -9.70 -4.41
C PHE A 44 -1.66 -9.29 -5.56
N THR A 45 -2.18 -8.38 -6.39
CA THR A 45 -1.44 -7.71 -7.44
C THR A 45 -1.78 -6.22 -7.40
N VAL A 46 -0.77 -5.36 -7.36
CA VAL A 46 -0.96 -3.91 -7.51
C VAL A 46 -1.41 -3.65 -8.95
N PRO A 47 -2.58 -3.03 -9.20
CA PRO A 47 -3.07 -2.84 -10.56
C PRO A 47 -2.14 -1.98 -11.42
N ALA A 48 -2.21 -2.17 -12.74
CA ALA A 48 -1.45 -1.35 -13.68
C ALA A 48 -1.81 0.14 -13.55
N GLY A 49 -0.79 1.01 -13.54
CA GLY A 49 -0.99 2.45 -13.37
C GLY A 49 -1.36 2.87 -11.94
N LYS A 50 -1.22 1.97 -10.96
CA LYS A 50 -1.39 2.25 -9.54
C LYS A 50 -0.10 2.04 -8.78
N VAL A 51 0.01 2.67 -7.62
CA VAL A 51 1.06 2.42 -6.63
C VAL A 51 0.40 2.24 -5.27
N TRP A 52 0.86 1.26 -4.51
CA TRP A 52 0.39 1.03 -3.14
C TRP A 52 1.43 1.50 -2.14
N LYS A 53 0.97 2.16 -1.10
CA LYS A 53 1.74 2.49 0.10
C LYS A 53 1.11 1.78 1.28
N ILE A 54 1.75 0.72 1.77
CA ILE A 54 1.33 0.06 3.01
C ILE A 54 1.74 0.97 4.16
N GLU A 55 0.76 1.48 4.89
CA GLU A 55 0.96 2.44 5.98
C GLU A 55 1.16 1.77 7.33
N ALA A 56 0.48 0.64 7.52
CA ALA A 56 0.53 -0.09 8.77
C ALA A 56 0.05 -1.52 8.55
N ALA A 57 0.51 -2.41 9.41
CA ALA A 57 -0.10 -3.69 9.64
C ALA A 57 -0.12 -4.03 11.13
N VAL A 58 -1.17 -4.71 11.56
CA VAL A 58 -1.33 -5.18 12.94
C VAL A 58 -1.84 -6.61 12.92
N ASN A 59 -1.42 -7.39 13.91
CA ASN A 59 -1.84 -8.77 14.11
C ASN A 59 -2.27 -8.97 15.56
N TRP A 60 -3.24 -9.84 15.80
CA TRP A 60 -3.84 -10.01 17.13
C TRP A 60 -3.13 -11.09 17.99
N SER A 61 -1.94 -11.57 17.61
CA SER A 61 -1.25 -12.64 18.35
C SER A 61 0.29 -12.70 18.25
N GLY A 62 0.85 -13.76 18.85
CA GLY A 62 2.22 -14.27 18.71
C GLY A 62 2.76 -14.38 17.28
N ASN A 63 1.89 -14.71 16.31
CA ASN A 63 2.32 -15.15 14.98
C ASN A 63 2.63 -13.98 14.06
N SER A 64 3.75 -14.06 13.34
CA SER A 64 4.16 -12.98 12.44
C SER A 64 3.27 -12.92 11.20
N LEU A 65 2.84 -11.72 10.84
CA LEU A 65 2.24 -11.41 9.55
C LEU A 65 3.37 -11.16 8.55
N MET A 66 3.40 -11.95 7.47
CA MET A 66 4.46 -11.92 6.49
C MET A 66 3.94 -11.38 5.14
N LEU A 67 4.75 -10.57 4.47
CA LEU A 67 4.63 -10.23 3.05
C LEU A 67 5.67 -11.01 2.27
N TYR A 68 5.23 -11.90 1.38
CA TYR A 68 6.11 -12.63 0.47
C TYR A 68 6.09 -11.99 -0.93
N PRO A 69 7.21 -11.43 -1.43
CA PRO A 69 7.32 -10.94 -2.79
C PRO A 69 7.17 -12.08 -3.80
N ASN A 70 6.32 -11.90 -4.82
CA ASN A 70 6.14 -12.86 -5.91
C ASN A 70 5.85 -14.31 -5.46
N GLY A 71 5.23 -14.49 -4.28
CA GLY A 71 4.95 -15.81 -3.69
C GLY A 71 6.20 -16.59 -3.22
N ALA A 72 7.38 -15.96 -3.17
CA ALA A 72 8.61 -16.60 -2.71
C ALA A 72 8.61 -16.73 -1.18
N VAL A 73 8.23 -17.92 -0.67
CA VAL A 73 8.04 -18.22 0.76
C VAL A 73 9.33 -18.08 1.59
N ASN A 74 10.51 -18.07 0.96
CA ASN A 74 11.80 -18.04 1.66
C ASN A 74 12.31 -16.61 1.99
N TYR A 75 11.68 -15.55 1.47
CA TYR A 75 12.13 -14.16 1.62
C TYR A 75 11.02 -13.25 2.12
N GLY A 76 10.30 -13.70 3.16
CA GLY A 76 9.19 -12.93 3.73
C GLY A 76 9.65 -11.72 4.53
N ILE A 77 8.96 -10.60 4.33
CA ILE A 77 9.10 -9.36 5.11
C ILE A 77 8.10 -9.41 6.27
N ASN A 78 8.56 -9.19 7.50
CA ASN A 78 7.69 -9.23 8.67
C ASN A 78 6.95 -7.89 8.82
N LEU A 79 5.66 -7.88 8.51
CA LEU A 79 4.81 -6.69 8.56
C LEU A 79 4.28 -6.39 9.97
N ALA A 80 4.10 -7.42 10.80
CA ALA A 80 3.65 -7.26 12.19
C ALA A 80 3.99 -8.52 12.99
N SER A 81 4.55 -8.36 14.19
CA SER A 81 4.88 -9.45 15.10
C SER A 81 4.85 -8.94 16.54
N SER A 82 4.42 -9.79 17.47
CA SER A 82 4.46 -9.49 18.90
C SER A 82 5.77 -9.89 19.58
N SER A 83 6.70 -10.52 18.86
CA SER A 83 7.94 -11.08 19.44
C SER A 83 9.21 -10.84 18.61
N LYS A 84 9.16 -10.06 17.52
CA LYS A 84 10.29 -9.88 16.57
C LYS A 84 10.39 -8.47 15.98
N THR A 85 11.50 -8.20 15.30
CA THR A 85 11.71 -7.03 14.43
C THR A 85 10.66 -6.98 13.33
N VAL A 86 9.83 -5.95 13.38
CA VAL A 86 8.84 -5.61 12.36
C VAL A 86 9.49 -4.62 11.38
N SER A 87 9.11 -4.67 10.10
CA SER A 87 9.54 -3.68 9.14
C SER A 87 9.01 -2.29 9.48
N ASP A 88 9.85 -1.28 9.24
CA ASP A 88 9.41 0.11 9.32
C ASP A 88 8.46 0.43 8.16
N PHE A 89 7.35 1.08 8.49
CA PHE A 89 6.41 1.60 7.51
C PHE A 89 6.77 3.06 7.15
N PRO A 90 6.45 3.53 5.93
CA PRO A 90 5.65 2.85 4.91
C PRO A 90 6.45 1.91 4.01
N ILE A 91 5.76 0.92 3.42
CA ILE A 91 6.30 0.06 2.36
C ILE A 91 5.62 0.42 1.04
N TRP A 92 6.42 0.74 0.02
CA TRP A 92 5.92 1.12 -1.30
C TRP A 92 6.01 -0.05 -2.28
N LEU A 93 4.90 -0.33 -2.97
CA LEU A 93 4.79 -1.38 -3.97
C LEU A 93 4.41 -0.76 -5.33
N ASN A 94 5.25 -1.01 -6.33
CA ASN A 94 5.08 -0.48 -7.67
C ASN A 94 3.92 -1.14 -8.43
N SER A 95 3.45 -0.47 -9.49
CA SER A 95 2.49 -1.01 -10.46
C SER A 95 2.91 -2.41 -10.93
N GLY A 96 1.97 -3.37 -10.88
CA GLY A 96 2.20 -4.75 -11.30
C GLY A 96 2.93 -5.63 -10.27
N TYR A 97 3.29 -5.09 -9.10
CA TYR A 97 3.88 -5.91 -8.03
C TYR A 97 2.90 -7.00 -7.60
N THR A 98 3.37 -8.24 -7.57
CA THR A 98 2.63 -9.41 -7.07
C THR A 98 3.18 -9.83 -5.73
N GLY A 99 2.29 -10.19 -4.80
CA GLY A 99 2.69 -10.62 -3.47
C GLY A 99 1.65 -11.49 -2.79
N GLN A 100 2.02 -11.98 -1.62
CA GLN A 100 1.14 -12.73 -0.73
C GLN A 100 1.29 -12.21 0.69
N PHE A 101 0.18 -11.87 1.32
CA PHE A 101 0.12 -11.71 2.77
C PHE A 101 -0.18 -13.06 3.42
N SER A 102 0.56 -13.42 4.45
CA SER A 102 0.45 -14.73 5.08
C SER A 102 0.55 -14.63 6.60
N ILE A 103 -0.35 -15.31 7.30
CA ILE A 103 -0.31 -15.41 8.75
C ILE A 103 -0.77 -16.79 9.20
N TYR A 104 -0.06 -17.38 10.17
CA TYR A 104 -0.50 -18.62 10.80
C TYR A 104 -1.57 -18.32 11.84
N THR A 105 -2.75 -18.94 11.71
CA THR A 105 -3.78 -19.03 12.75
C THR A 105 -4.11 -17.72 13.45
N ASN A 106 -4.38 -16.66 12.67
CA ASN A 106 -4.68 -15.39 13.29
C ASN A 106 -5.51 -14.40 12.49
N ARG A 107 -5.85 -13.31 13.19
CA ARG A 107 -6.51 -12.13 12.65
C ARG A 107 -5.46 -11.04 12.46
N ALA A 108 -5.40 -10.48 11.27
CA ALA A 108 -4.53 -9.36 10.95
C ALA A 108 -5.28 -8.32 10.13
N LEU A 109 -4.83 -7.07 10.24
CA LEU A 109 -5.30 -5.96 9.44
C LEU A 109 -4.11 -5.29 8.78
N ILE A 110 -4.21 -5.04 7.47
CA ILE A 110 -3.23 -4.29 6.69
C ILE A 110 -3.92 -3.06 6.11
N SER A 111 -3.36 -1.89 6.35
CA SER A 111 -3.86 -0.62 5.84
C SER A 111 -2.95 -0.09 4.73
N ILE A 112 -3.55 0.19 3.58
CA ILE A 112 -2.85 0.57 2.36
C ILE A 112 -3.51 1.83 1.78
N ILE A 113 -2.71 2.80 1.35
CA ILE A 113 -3.16 3.90 0.51
C ILE A 113 -2.79 3.57 -0.94
N GLU A 114 -3.77 3.53 -1.82
CA GLU A 114 -3.56 3.38 -3.25
C GLU A 114 -3.55 4.75 -3.93
N PHE A 115 -2.62 4.92 -4.86
CA PHE A 115 -2.48 6.09 -5.70
C PHE A 115 -2.64 5.72 -7.17
N ASN A 116 -3.21 6.63 -7.97
CA ASN A 116 -3.09 6.67 -9.42
C ASN A 116 -1.72 7.21 -9.79
N VAL A 117 -1.04 6.58 -10.75
CA VAL A 117 0.10 7.20 -11.43
C VAL A 117 -0.43 8.11 -12.53
N VAL A 118 -0.17 9.41 -12.41
CA VAL A 118 -0.61 10.42 -13.38
C VAL A 118 0.62 10.94 -14.14
N PRO A 119 0.58 11.05 -15.48
CA PRO A 119 1.67 11.60 -16.28
C PRO A 119 2.03 13.05 -15.94
#